data_AF-A0A7J4RXV0-F1
#
_entry.id   AF-A0A7J4RXV0-F1
#
_cell.length_a   1.000
_cell.length_b   1.000
_cell.length_c   1.000
_cell.angle_alpha   90.00
_cell.angle_beta   90.00
_cell.angle_gamma   90.00
#
_symmetry.space_group_name_H-M   'P 1'
#
loop_
_entity.id
_entity.type
_entity.pdbx_description
1 polymer ?
#
loop_
_entity_poly.entity_id
_entity_poly.type
_entity_poly.pdbx_seq_one_letter_code
_entity_poly.pdbx_strand_id
1 'polypeptide(L)' 'MARMARQLDRDKLVRASMGTIAMLHPDRLDVLISTKNKALIPRMNEQDLCAGKLNSDPPRGAPADWRVLEVLLAS' A
#
# COMPACT_ATOMS: atom_id res chain seq x y z
N MET A 1 1.29 8.87 -0.34
CA MET A 1 0.98 7.77 0.60
C MET A 1 1.48 8.00 2.03
N ALA A 2 2.78 8.23 2.27
CA ALA A 2 3.37 8.39 3.61
C ALA A 2 2.70 9.44 4.52
N ARG A 3 2.30 10.59 3.97
CA ARG A 3 1.55 11.60 4.71
C ARG A 3 0.15 11.13 5.10
N MET A 4 -0.54 10.43 4.20
CA MET A 4 -1.89 9.91 4.44
C MET A 4 -1.87 8.82 5.51
N ALA A 5 -0.88 7.92 5.45
CA ALA A 5 -0.67 6.87 6.44
C ALA A 5 -0.50 7.46 7.85
N ARG A 6 0.36 8.47 8.00
CA ARG A 6 0.54 9.19 9.26
C ARG A 6 -0.72 9.93 9.69
N GLN A 7 -1.51 10.44 8.75
CA GLN A 7 -2.78 11.09 9.08
C GLN A 7 -3.82 10.09 9.62
N LEU A 8 -3.95 8.91 9.01
CA LEU A 8 -4.84 7.86 9.49
C LEU A 8 -4.48 7.42 10.92
N ASP A 9 -3.19 7.35 11.25
CA ASP A 9 -2.74 7.05 12.61
C ASP A 9 -3.11 8.18 13.58
N ARG A 10 -2.88 9.45 13.20
CA ARG A 10 -3.30 10.62 14.00
C ARG A 10 -4.80 10.64 14.27
N ASP A 11 -5.60 10.26 13.29
CA ASP A 11 -7.06 10.22 13.36
C ASP A 11 -7.57 8.92 14.06
N LYS A 12 -6.65 8.09 14.57
CA LYS A 12 -6.93 6.81 15.27
C LYS A 12 -7.68 5.78 14.42
N LEU A 13 -7.56 5.87 13.09
CA LEU A 13 -8.19 4.96 12.13
C LEU A 13 -7.36 3.71 11.86
N VAL A 14 -6.06 3.76 12.15
CA VAL A 14 -5.13 2.61 12.08
C VAL A 14 -4.26 2.59 13.34
N ARG A 15 -3.64 1.45 13.63
CA ARG A 15 -2.63 1.34 14.69
C ARG A 15 -1.43 0.53 14.22
N ALA A 16 -0.24 1.00 14.58
CA ALA A 16 1.03 0.31 14.30
C ALA A 16 1.15 -0.14 12.84
N SER A 17 1.17 -1.45 12.57
CA SER A 17 1.26 -2.03 11.23
C SER A 17 -0.05 -2.65 10.76
N MET A 18 -1.19 -2.27 11.35
CA MET A 18 -2.48 -2.82 10.97
C MET A 18 -2.94 -2.26 9.63
N GLY A 19 -3.36 -3.17 8.76
CA GLY A 19 -3.91 -2.87 7.45
C GLY A 19 -2.84 -2.55 6.40
N THR A 20 -3.32 -2.37 5.19
CA THR A 20 -2.53 -2.02 4.02
C THR A 20 -3.11 -0.74 3.43
N ILE A 21 -2.26 0.21 3.05
CA ILE A 21 -2.69 1.37 2.25
C ILE A 21 -2.22 1.12 0.82
N ALA A 22 -3.16 1.13 -0.12
CA ALA A 22 -2.89 0.87 -1.53
C ALA A 22 -3.60 1.88 -2.43
N MET A 23 -3.05 2.11 -3.62
CA MET A 23 -3.61 2.97 -4.65
C MET A 23 -3.10 2.57 -6.03
N LEU A 24 -3.83 2.89 -7.09
CA LEU A 24 -3.25 2.93 -8.43
C LEU A 24 -2.35 4.16 -8.57
N HIS A 25 -1.25 4.01 -9.32
CA HIS A 25 -0.39 5.14 -9.67
C HIS A 25 -1.22 6.15 -10.50
N PRO A 26 -1.19 7.45 -10.16
CA PRO A 26 -2.09 8.45 -10.74
C PRO A 26 -1.97 8.57 -12.26
N ASP A 27 -0.74 8.46 -12.79
CA ASP A 27 -0.47 8.56 -14.23
C ASP A 27 -0.28 7.21 -14.93
N ARG A 28 -0.29 6.10 -14.18
CA ARG A 28 0.02 4.75 -14.68
C ARG A 28 -0.95 3.77 -14.03
N LEU A 29 -2.17 3.72 -14.55
CA LEU A 29 -3.24 2.93 -13.95
C LEU A 29 -2.99 1.41 -14.03
N ASP A 30 -1.96 0.97 -14.75
CA ASP A 30 -1.46 -0.41 -14.76
C ASP A 30 -0.51 -0.72 -13.59
N VAL A 31 -0.24 0.24 -12.69
CA VAL A 31 0.67 0.09 -11.54
C VAL A 31 -0.09 0.24 -10.23
N LEU A 32 -0.04 -0.82 -9.41
CA LEU A 32 -0.47 -0.80 -8.02
C LEU A 32 0.69 -0.35 -7.13
N ILE A 33 0.45 0.62 -6.25
CA ILE A 33 1.35 1.04 -5.18
C ILE A 33 0.72 0.61 -3.85
N SER A 34 1.51 0.01 -2.97
CA SER A 34 1.05 -0.43 -1.65
C SER A 34 2.12 -0.23 -0.59
N THR A 35 1.70 -0.11 0.67
CA THR A 35 2.59 -0.34 1.82
C THR A 35 3.13 -1.76 1.80
N LYS A 36 4.39 -1.92 2.21
CA LYS A 36 5.01 -3.24 2.41
C LYS A 36 4.36 -3.97 3.59
N ASN A 37 4.49 -5.30 3.56
CA ASN A 37 4.08 -6.13 4.68
C ASN A 37 4.75 -5.67 5.98
N LYS A 38 3.96 -5.50 7.05
CA LYS A 38 4.37 -5.03 8.37
C LYS A 38 4.98 -3.62 8.40
N ALA A 39 4.74 -2.77 7.41
CA ALA A 39 5.14 -1.37 7.46
C ALA A 39 4.54 -0.69 8.70
N LEU A 40 5.37 0.04 9.45
CA LEU A 40 4.91 0.83 10.60
C LEU A 40 4.29 2.13 10.08
N ILE A 41 2.97 2.15 9.93
CA ILE A 41 2.18 3.27 9.39
C ILE A 41 2.54 4.63 10.03
N PRO A 42 2.74 4.75 11.36
CA PRO A 42 3.09 6.03 11.98
C PRO A 42 4.47 6.58 11.58
N ARG A 43 5.38 5.70 11.14
CA ARG A 43 6.79 6.02 10.83
C ARG A 43 7.13 5.81 9.36
N MET A 44 6.12 5.60 8.54
CA MET A 44 6.29 5.19 7.16
C MET A 44 7.01 6.25 6.32
N ASN A 45 7.95 5.80 5.51
CA ASN A 45 8.62 6.58 4.47
C ASN A 45 8.55 5.85 3.11
N GLU A 46 9.22 6.37 2.08
CA GLU A 46 9.18 5.83 0.72
C GLU A 46 9.73 4.41 0.62
N GLN A 47 10.67 4.02 1.50
CA GLN A 47 11.25 2.67 1.52
C GLN A 47 10.28 1.61 2.04
N ASP A 48 9.22 2.03 2.73
CA ASP A 48 8.16 1.15 3.23
C ASP A 48 7.05 0.90 2.19
N LEU A 49 7.23 1.41 0.96
CA LEU A 49 6.32 1.18 -0.15
C LEU A 49 6.88 0.13 -1.13
N CYS A 50 5.98 -0.57 -1.80
CA CYS A 50 6.27 -1.41 -2.93
C CYS A 50 5.30 -1.07 -4.08
N ALA A 51 5.73 -1.32 -5.31
CA ALA A 51 4.92 -1.11 -6.49
C ALA A 51 5.13 -2.24 -7.48
N GLY A 52 4.06 -2.62 -8.18
CA GLY A 52 4.06 -3.71 -9.14
C GLY A 52 3.02 -3.46 -10.22
N LYS A 53 3.25 -4.04 -11.40
CA LYS A 53 2.26 -4.02 -12.48
C LYS A 53 1.07 -4.90 -12.08
N LEU A 54 -0.13 -4.48 -12.47
CA LEU A 54 -1.32 -5.30 -12.36
C LEU A 54 -1.14 -6.59 -13.17
N ASN A 55 -1.70 -7.69 -12.67
CA ASN A 55 -1.65 -9.00 -13.32
C ASN A 55 -0.22 -9.56 -13.51
N SER A 56 0.72 -9.11 -12.69
CA SER A 56 2.08 -9.62 -12.61
C SER A 56 2.35 -10.24 -11.24
N ASP A 57 3.49 -10.91 -11.08
CA ASP A 57 3.89 -11.41 -9.77
C ASP A 57 4.02 -10.28 -8.74
N PRO A 58 3.59 -10.48 -7.48
CA PRO A 58 3.70 -9.47 -6.44
C PRO A 58 5.15 -9.02 -6.24
N PRO A 59 5.40 -7.71 -6.09
CA PRO A 59 6.74 -7.20 -5.85
C PRO A 59 7.27 -7.67 -4.49
N ARG A 60 8.59 -7.65 -4.32
CA ARG A 60 9.22 -8.00 -3.04
C ARG A 60 8.68 -7.13 -1.90
N GLY A 61 8.21 -7.78 -0.85
CA GLY A 61 7.68 -7.11 0.33
C GLY A 61 6.21 -6.70 0.19
N ALA A 62 5.53 -7.10 -0.90
CA ALA A 62 4.09 -6.94 -1.03
C ALA A 62 3.34 -7.53 0.18
N PRO A 63 2.21 -6.92 0.56
CA PRO A 63 1.34 -7.46 1.59
C PRO A 63 0.70 -8.78 1.13
N ALA A 64 0.26 -9.61 2.08
CA ALA A 64 -0.25 -10.95 1.78
C ALA A 64 -1.54 -10.93 0.93
N ASP A 65 -2.29 -9.84 0.99
CA ASP A 65 -3.54 -9.58 0.28
C ASP A 65 -3.34 -8.86 -1.06
N TRP A 66 -2.12 -8.81 -1.62
CA TRP A 66 -1.81 -8.13 -2.89
C TRP A 66 -2.83 -8.40 -4.00
N ARG A 67 -3.18 -9.68 -4.23
CA ARG A 67 -4.11 -10.08 -5.29
C ARG A 67 -5.52 -9.56 -5.07
N VAL A 68 -5.94 -9.41 -3.82
CA VAL A 68 -7.23 -8.80 -3.45
C VAL A 68 -7.21 -7.31 -3.77
N LEU A 69 -6.11 -6.62 -3.45
CA LEU A 69 -5.93 -5.18 -3.74
C LEU A 69 -5.96 -4.90 -5.25
N GLU A 70 -5.35 -5.76 -6.06
CA GLU A 70 -5.42 -5.65 -7.52
C GLU A 70 -6.87 -5.67 -8.02
N VAL A 71 -7.69 -6.62 -7.52
CA VAL A 71 -9.10 -6.73 -7.93
C VAL A 71 -9.93 -5.54 -7.45
N LEU A 72 -9.69 -5.05 -6.23
CA LEU A 72 -10.46 -3.95 -5.64
C LEU A 72 -10.17 -2.59 -6.29
N LEU A 73 -8.95 -2.38 -6.79
CA LEU A 73 -8.50 -1.09 -7.31
C LEU A 73 -8.57 -0.99 -8.83
N ALA A 74 -8.60 -2.13 -9.54
CA ALA A 74 -8.62 -2.19 -11.00
C ALA A 74 -9.97 -2.66 -11.58
N SER A 75 -11.06 -2.56 -10.79
CA SER A 75 -12.44 -2.88 -11.19
C SER A 75 -13.18 -1.72 -11.84
#